data_AF-A0A7V7ATN5-F1
#
_entry.id   AF-A0A7V7ATN5-F1
#
_cell.length_a   1.000
_cell.length_b   1.000
_cell.length_c   1.000
_cell.angle_alpha   90.00
_cell.angle_beta   90.00
_cell.angle_gamma   90.00
#
_symmetry.space_group_name_H-M   'P 1'
#
loop_
_entity.id
_entity.type
_entity.pdbx_description
1 polymer ?
#
loop_
_entity_poly.entity_id
_entity_poly.type
_entity_poly.pdbx_seq_one_letter_code
_entity_poly.pdbx_strand_id
1 'polypeptide(L)' 'MTILELREQKGIEKGLQQGIEQGLQKGFFNAKRKIAINLLKMGLSVEKVAQGAELTIKEVEELKKEVN' A
#
# COMPACT_ATOMS: atom_id res chain seq x y z
N MET A 1 20.41 3.05 34.26
CA MET A 1 19.42 2.40 33.38
C MET A 1 18.95 1.13 34.05
N THR A 2 17.67 1.05 34.39
CA THR A 2 17.05 -0.12 35.03
C THR A 2 16.52 -1.10 33.98
N ILE A 3 16.27 -2.34 34.41
CA ILE A 3 15.65 -3.37 33.54
C ILE A 3 14.25 -2.91 33.07
N LEU A 4 13.54 -2.13 33.87
CA LEU A 4 12.23 -1.57 33.52
C LEU A 4 12.34 -0.55 32.39
N GLU A 5 13.25 0.42 32.52
CA GLU A 5 13.51 1.44 31.47
C GLU A 5 13.91 0.79 30.14
N LEU A 6 14.74 -0.26 30.18
CA LEU A 6 15.13 -1.00 28.97
C LEU A 6 13.94 -1.72 28.31
N ARG A 7 13.00 -2.25 29.11
CA ARG A 7 11.80 -2.91 28.58
C ARG A 7 10.85 -1.90 27.95
N GLU A 8 10.66 -0.74 28.57
CA GLU A 8 9.86 0.35 28.04
C GLU A 8 10.42 0.86 26.71
N GLN A 9 11.73 1.14 26.66
CA GLN A 9 12.41 1.56 25.43
C GLN A 9 12.24 0.54 24.30
N LYS A 10 12.46 -0.76 24.59
CA LYS A 10 12.25 -1.83 23.60
C LYS A 10 10.79 -1.95 23.15
N GLY A 11 9.83 -1.69 24.04
CA GLY A 11 8.41 -1.68 23.70
C GLY A 11 8.06 -0.56 22.72
N ILE A 12 8.56 0.65 22.99
CA ILE A 12 8.38 1.82 22.14
C ILE A 12 9.04 1.61 20.78
N GLU A 13 10.29 1.13 20.76
CA GLU A 13 11.02 0.87 19.52
C GLU A 13 10.30 -0.15 18.63
N LYS A 14 9.84 -1.27 19.22
CA LYS A 14 9.07 -2.28 18.49
C LYS A 14 7.75 -1.73 17.95
N GLY A 15 7.01 -0.98 18.79
CA GLY A 15 5.74 -0.38 18.38
C GLY A 15 5.92 0.62 17.23
N LEU A 16 6.97 1.45 17.29
CA LEU A 16 7.31 2.39 16.23
C LEU A 16 7.69 1.67 14.94
N GLN A 17 8.56 0.66 15.02
CA GLN A 17 8.99 -0.12 13.86
C GLN A 17 7.80 -0.78 13.17
N GLN A 18 6.92 -1.45 13.93
CA GLN A 18 5.71 -2.07 13.40
C GLN A 18 4.75 -1.03 12.78
N GLY A 19 4.58 0.12 13.43
CA GLY A 19 3.74 1.20 12.91
C GLY A 19 4.24 1.76 11.58
N ILE A 20 5.55 1.99 11.47
CA ILE A 20 6.20 2.47 10.24
C ILE A 20 6.05 1.43 9.12
N GLU A 21 6.34 0.16 9.39
CA GLU A 21 6.23 -0.91 8.39
C GLU A 21 4.80 -1.04 7.86
N GLN A 22 3.81 -1.10 8.75
CA GLN A 22 2.40 -1.15 8.36
C GLN A 22 1.96 0.09 7.58
N GLY A 23 2.44 1.27 7.98
CA GLY A 23 2.16 2.53 7.30
C GLY A 23 2.70 2.55 5.87
N LEU A 24 3.94 2.13 5.68
CA LEU A 24 4.59 2.05 4.38
C LEU A 24 3.89 1.04 3.45
N GLN A 25 3.57 -0.16 3.95
CA GLN A 25 2.86 -1.18 3.16
C GLN A 25 1.48 -0.69 2.71
N LYS A 26 0.69 -0.11 3.63
CA LYS A 26 -0.62 0.48 3.30
C LYS A 26 -0.49 1.64 2.30
N GLY A 27 0.51 2.50 2.49
CA GLY A 27 0.78 3.63 1.60
C GLY A 27 1.10 3.19 0.17
N PHE A 28 1.98 2.19 0.02
CA PHE A 28 2.35 1.63 -1.27
C PHE A 28 1.16 1.00 -1.99
N PHE A 29 0.37 0.18 -1.29
CA PHE A 29 -0.84 -0.42 -1.87
C PHE A 29 -1.87 0.63 -2.30
N ASN A 30 -2.13 1.63 -1.46
CA ASN A 30 -3.06 2.71 -1.79
C ASN A 30 -2.58 3.55 -2.98
N ALA A 31 -1.27 3.80 -3.09
CA ALA A 31 -0.69 4.51 -4.22
C ALA A 31 -0.89 3.74 -5.53
N LYS A 32 -0.59 2.43 -5.54
CA LYS A 32 -0.82 1.56 -6.72
C LYS A 32 -2.28 1.57 -7.16
N ARG A 33 -3.22 1.41 -6.22
CA ARG A 33 -4.66 1.49 -6.52
C ARG A 33 -5.06 2.84 -7.11
N LYS A 34 -4.59 3.95 -6.52
CA LYS A 34 -4.90 5.30 -7.00
C LYS A 34 -4.36 5.54 -8.41
N ILE A 35 -3.15 5.08 -8.70
CA ILE A 35 -2.55 5.14 -10.04
C ILE A 35 -3.41 4.34 -11.01
N ALA A 36 -3.75 3.09 -10.68
CA ALA A 36 -4.56 2.24 -11.54
C ALA A 36 -5.94 2.84 -11.86
N ILE A 37 -6.64 3.36 -10.85
CA ILE A 37 -7.94 4.03 -11.01
C ILE A 37 -7.82 5.24 -11.94
N ASN A 38 -6.80 6.08 -11.76
CA ASN A 38 -6.60 7.26 -12.60
C ASN A 38 -6.32 6.87 -14.05
N LEU A 39 -5.49 5.86 -14.28
CA LEU A 39 -5.18 5.37 -15.62
C LEU A 39 -6.41 4.74 -16.30
N LEU A 40 -7.24 3.99 -15.57
CA LEU A 40 -8.51 3.46 -16.07
C LEU A 40 -9.47 4.59 -16.47
N LYS A 41 -9.58 5.64 -15.64
CA LYS A 41 -10.40 6.83 -15.95
C LYS A 41 -9.90 7.59 -17.18
N MET A 42 -8.62 7.49 -17.51
CA MET A 42 -8.03 8.03 -18.73
C MET A 42 -8.28 7.14 -19.96
N GLY A 43 -8.99 6.02 -19.82
CA GLY A 43 -9.34 5.11 -20.91
C GLY A 43 -8.23 4.15 -21.33
N LEU A 44 -7.18 3.96 -20.50
CA LEU A 44 -6.15 2.97 -20.79
C LEU A 44 -6.69 1.55 -20.64
N SER A 45 -6.11 0.62 -21.41
CA SER A 45 -6.45 -0.81 -21.30
C SER A 45 -5.97 -1.40 -19.99
N VAL A 46 -6.63 -2.47 -19.55
CA VAL A 46 -6.33 -3.16 -18.28
C VAL A 46 -4.88 -3.63 -18.24
N GLU A 47 -4.33 -4.07 -19.37
CA GLU A 47 -2.95 -4.53 -19.49
C GLU A 47 -1.94 -3.40 -19.25
N LYS A 48 -2.17 -2.23 -19.87
CA LYS A 48 -1.30 -1.06 -19.69
C LYS A 48 -1.38 -0.51 -18.28
N VAL A 49 -2.58 -0.54 -17.69
CA VAL A 49 -2.81 -0.12 -16.31
C VAL A 49 -2.08 -1.04 -15.34
N ALA A 50 -2.21 -2.36 -15.51
CA ALA A 50 -1.52 -3.36 -14.67
C ALA A 50 0.00 -3.16 -14.70
N GLN A 51 0.55 -2.95 -15.89
CA GLN A 51 1.97 -2.64 -16.05
C GLN A 51 2.36 -1.32 -15.35
N GLY A 52 1.62 -0.23 -15.58
CA GLY A 52 1.97 1.09 -15.06
C GLY A 52 1.72 1.29 -13.57
N ALA A 53 0.77 0.56 -12.99
CA ALA A 53 0.48 0.58 -11.56
C ALA A 53 1.19 -0.55 -10.78
N GLU A 54 1.95 -1.41 -11.47
CA GLU A 54 2.56 -2.62 -10.94
C GLU A 54 1.57 -3.48 -10.14
N LEU A 55 0.42 -3.74 -10.75
CA LEU A 55 -0.64 -4.61 -10.25
C LEU A 55 -0.81 -5.77 -11.23
N THR A 56 -1.44 -6.84 -10.77
CA THR A 56 -1.88 -7.92 -11.65
C THR A 56 -3.08 -7.49 -12.49
N ILE A 57 -3.27 -8.11 -13.66
CA ILE A 57 -4.44 -7.91 -14.51
C ILE A 57 -5.74 -8.11 -13.71
N LYS A 58 -5.77 -9.14 -12.85
CA LYS A 58 -6.93 -9.47 -12.01
C LYS A 58 -7.27 -8.34 -11.03
N GLU A 59 -6.28 -7.78 -10.34
CA GLU A 59 -6.49 -6.65 -9.43
C GLU A 59 -7.03 -5.42 -10.18
N VAL A 60 -6.53 -5.16 -11.39
CA VAL A 60 -7.02 -4.04 -12.21
C VAL A 60 -8.45 -4.28 -12.71
N GLU A 61 -8.81 -5.51 -13.09
CA GLU A 61 -10.19 -5.86 -13.44
C GLU A 61 -11.15 -5.69 -12.25
N GLU A 62 -10.71 -6.02 -11.04
CA GLU A 62 -11.48 -5.75 -9.82
C GLU A 62 -11.66 -4.25 -9.60
N LEU A 63 -10.61 -3.44 -9.73
CA LEU A 63 -10.67 -1.98 -9.60
C LEU A 63 -11.54 -1.33 -10.67
N LYS A 64 -11.56 -1.86 -11.89
CA LYS A 64 -12.39 -1.36 -12.98
C LYS A 64 -13.89 -1.46 -12.66
N LYS A 65 -14.31 -2.45 -11.87
CA LYS A 65 -15.70 -2.59 -11.39
C LYS A 65 -16.08 -1.55 -10.34
N GLU A 66 -15.11 -0.95 -9.65
CA GLU A 66 -15.35 0.11 -8.66
C GLU A 66 -15.50 1.50 -9.31
N VAL A 67 -15.04 1.65 -10.55
CA VAL A 67 -14.98 2.93 -11.29
C VAL A 67 -16.12 3.07 -12.31
N ASN A 68 -16.69 1.95 -12.77
CA ASN A 68 -17.83 1.88 -13.69
C ASN A 68 -19.15 1.69 -12.93
#